data_AF-A0A1V6YEN9-F1
#
_entry.id   AF-A0A1V6YEN9-F1
#
_cell.length_a   1.000
_cell.length_b   1.000
_cell.length_c   1.000
_cell.angle_alpha   90.00
_cell.angle_beta   90.00
_cell.angle_gamma   90.00
#
_symmetry.space_group_name_H-M   'P 1'
#
loop_
_entity.id
_entity.type
_entity.pdbx_description
1 polymer ?
#
loop_
_entity_poly.entity_id
_entity_poly.type
_entity_poly.pdbx_seq_one_letter_code
_entity_poly.pdbx_strand_id
1 'polypeptide(L)'
;MECDPISDMLMPPEYSPVRWLPGVKTDKSAPEYLMVSQRPRGLLDNADISTLVVKIGDLGAAVHNGDNYSVPVTPLALMAPELLDNLSWDFKLDVWSLGCLLFQLATNEPLFALTEFGYTSDELKRSLRSVILNFVGAGRDQFAVYLGERLPPHFGANNADKLSSFLWSMLQQNPQDRSSMSDLLFHPFLSE
;
A
#
# COMPACT_ATOMS: atom_id res chain seq x y z
N MET A 1 12.95 -0.69 37.98
CA MET A 1 13.14 -1.56 36.81
C MET A 1 11.97 -1.24 35.91
N GLU A 2 12.13 -0.25 35.04
CA GLU A 2 11.07 0.15 34.10
C GLU A 2 10.90 -1.01 33.11
N CYS A 3 9.69 -1.56 33.02
CA CYS A 3 9.37 -2.53 31.99
C CYS A 3 9.55 -1.84 30.63
N ASP A 4 10.32 -2.46 29.73
CA ASP A 4 10.44 -1.98 28.36
C ASP A 4 9.06 -2.11 27.71
N PRO A 5 8.39 -0.99 27.36
CA PRO A 5 7.04 -1.02 26.82
C PRO A 5 6.97 -1.89 25.57
N ILE A 6 8.06 -1.99 24.81
CA ILE A 6 8.15 -2.81 23.60
C ILE A 6 8.07 -4.30 23.97
N SER A 7 8.71 -4.72 25.06
CA SER A 7 8.73 -6.13 25.47
C SER A 7 7.35 -6.67 25.81
N ASP A 8 6.45 -5.84 26.34
CA ASP A 8 5.07 -6.24 26.68
C ASP A 8 4.16 -6.36 25.44
N MET A 9 4.60 -5.83 24.30
CA MET A 9 3.85 -5.80 23.04
C MET A 9 4.23 -6.94 22.08
N LEU A 10 5.35 -7.60 22.36
CA LEU A 10 5.89 -8.69 21.55
C LEU A 10 5.30 -10.03 22.04
N MET A 11 4.82 -10.85 21.11
CA MET A 11 4.47 -12.22 21.45
C MET A 11 5.77 -13.01 21.73
N PRO A 12 5.72 -14.13 22.48
CA PRO A 12 6.85 -15.04 22.56
C PRO A 12 7.34 -15.40 21.14
N PRO A 13 8.65 -15.34 20.87
CA PRO A 13 9.19 -15.57 19.52
C PRO A 13 8.90 -16.99 19.07
N GLU A 14 8.32 -17.12 17.88
CA GLU A 14 8.13 -18.40 17.20
C GLU A 14 9.25 -18.58 16.17
N TYR A 15 10.08 -19.60 16.39
CA TYR A 15 11.23 -19.92 15.56
C TYR A 15 10.90 -21.04 14.58
N SER A 16 11.32 -20.86 13.32
CA SER A 16 11.31 -21.92 12.31
C SER A 16 12.74 -22.26 11.90
N PRO A 17 13.22 -23.50 12.11
CA PRO A 17 14.59 -23.87 11.77
C PRO A 17 14.82 -23.85 10.26
N VAL A 18 15.89 -23.20 9.83
CA VAL A 18 16.28 -23.20 8.42
C VAL A 18 16.89 -24.56 8.07
N ARG A 19 16.35 -25.20 7.03
CA ARG A 19 16.90 -26.44 6.48
C ARG A 19 17.37 -26.22 5.07
N TRP A 20 18.61 -26.63 4.82
CA TRP A 20 19.17 -26.64 3.48
C TRP A 20 18.48 -27.70 2.62
N LEU A 21 18.21 -27.36 1.36
CA LEU A 21 17.68 -28.33 0.39
C LEU A 21 18.74 -29.42 0.11
N PRO A 22 18.31 -30.66 -0.20
CA PRO A 22 19.24 -31.73 -0.55
C PRO A 22 20.18 -31.32 -1.69
N GLY A 23 21.49 -31.54 -1.51
CA GLY A 23 22.50 -31.22 -2.52
C GLY A 23 23.04 -29.79 -2.48
N VAL A 24 22.52 -28.91 -1.62
CA VAL A 24 23.07 -27.56 -1.43
C VAL A 24 24.20 -27.59 -0.40
N LYS A 25 25.32 -26.94 -0.70
CA LYS A 25 26.45 -26.81 0.23
C LYS A 25 26.02 -25.94 1.42
N THR A 26 26.07 -26.50 2.61
CA THR A 26 25.81 -25.76 3.85
C THR A 26 26.97 -24.81 4.16
N ASP A 27 26.66 -23.53 4.40
CA ASP A 27 27.61 -22.54 4.90
C ASP A 27 26.94 -21.60 5.92
N LYS A 28 27.61 -20.49 6.26
CA LYS A 28 27.13 -19.49 7.24
C LYS A 28 26.38 -18.32 6.59
N SER A 29 25.97 -18.44 5.33
CA SER A 29 25.24 -17.37 4.63
C SER A 29 23.78 -17.24 5.08
N ALA A 30 23.19 -18.33 5.57
CA ALA A 30 21.82 -18.34 6.09
C ALA A 30 21.80 -18.36 7.63
N PRO A 31 20.82 -17.70 8.27
CA PRO A 31 20.62 -17.80 9.71
C PRO A 31 20.16 -19.22 10.09
N GLU A 32 20.39 -19.61 11.34
CA GLU A 32 19.99 -20.94 11.86
C GLU A 32 18.46 -21.06 12.02
N TYR A 33 17.80 -19.93 12.30
CA TYR A 33 16.36 -19.84 12.50
C TYR A 33 15.79 -18.63 11.76
N LEU A 34 14.60 -18.80 11.19
CA LEU A 34 13.73 -17.70 10.83
C LEU A 34 12.82 -17.39 12.02
N MET A 35 12.49 -16.12 12.19
CA MET A 35 11.51 -15.67 13.17
C MET A 35 10.28 -15.18 12.41
N VAL A 36 9.10 -15.63 12.83
CA VAL A 36 7.85 -15.12 12.27
C VAL A 36 7.75 -13.63 12.56
N SER A 37 7.39 -12.84 11.53
CA SER A 37 7.19 -11.40 11.68
C SER A 37 6.15 -11.14 12.77
N GLN A 38 6.57 -10.44 13.82
CA GLN A 38 5.67 -10.03 14.89
C GLN A 38 4.85 -8.84 14.42
N ARG A 39 3.55 -9.04 14.32
CA ARG A 39 2.59 -7.98 14.03
C ARG A 39 1.83 -7.68 15.31
N PRO A 40 2.21 -6.62 16.06
CA PRO A 40 1.47 -6.24 17.25
C PRO A 40 0.06 -5.83 16.83
N ARG A 41 -0.90 -6.74 17.05
CA ARG A 41 -2.32 -6.50 16.79
C ARG A 41 -2.90 -5.74 17.98
N GLY A 42 -3.84 -4.85 17.71
CA GLY A 42 -4.54 -4.09 18.74
C GLY A 42 -3.75 -2.93 19.34
N LEU A 43 -2.58 -2.60 18.78
CA LEU A 43 -1.76 -1.49 19.24
C LEU A 43 -2.51 -0.14 19.24
N LEU A 44 -3.42 0.02 18.29
CA LEU A 44 -4.20 1.25 18.12
C LEU A 44 -5.61 1.15 18.71
N ASP A 45 -5.99 0.02 19.35
CA ASP A 45 -7.38 -0.20 19.81
C ASP A 45 -7.83 0.84 20.85
N ASN A 46 -6.89 1.31 21.69
CA ASN A 46 -7.13 2.34 22.70
C ASN A 46 -6.37 3.63 22.41
N ALA A 47 -5.80 3.79 21.21
CA ALA A 47 -5.07 5.00 20.86
C ALA A 47 -6.04 6.16 20.70
N ASP A 48 -5.71 7.30 21.29
CA ASP A 48 -6.40 8.55 20.99
C ASP A 48 -6.01 9.01 19.58
N ILE A 49 -6.89 8.73 18.61
CA ILE A 49 -6.70 9.01 17.19
C ILE A 49 -6.44 10.51 16.96
N SER A 50 -6.96 11.40 17.81
CA SER A 50 -6.76 12.86 17.67
C SER A 50 -5.31 13.30 17.92
N THR A 51 -4.51 12.46 18.58
CA THR A 51 -3.10 12.72 18.89
C THR A 51 -2.15 11.79 18.15
N LEU A 52 -2.68 10.90 17.30
CA LEU A 52 -1.89 9.90 16.60
C LEU A 52 -0.95 10.59 15.60
N VAL A 53 0.35 10.38 15.77
CA VAL A 53 1.39 10.84 14.84
C VAL A 53 1.97 9.65 14.10
N VAL A 54 1.78 9.64 12.78
CA VAL A 54 2.35 8.63 11.88
C VAL A 54 3.62 9.18 11.24
N LYS A 55 4.64 8.33 11.08
CA LYS A 55 5.90 8.65 10.40
C LYS A 55 6.15 7.65 9.28
N ILE A 56 6.53 8.13 8.11
CA ILE A 56 7.00 7.28 7.02
C ILE A 56 8.40 6.78 7.39
N GLY A 57 8.62 5.48 7.19
CA GLY A 57 9.89 4.80 7.45
C GLY A 57 10.33 3.94 6.27
N ASP A 58 11.39 3.15 6.47
CA ASP A 58 11.95 2.23 5.48
C ASP A 58 12.29 2.87 4.12
N LEU A 59 13.24 3.81 4.15
CA LEU A 59 13.71 4.51 2.94
C LEU A 59 14.83 3.76 2.21
N GLY A 60 15.00 2.45 2.44
CA GLY A 60 16.08 1.65 1.85
C GLY A 60 15.99 1.51 0.33
N ALA A 61 14.79 1.69 -0.23
CA ALA A 61 14.51 1.66 -1.66
C ALA A 61 14.09 3.04 -2.22
N ALA A 62 14.24 4.12 -1.45
CA ALA A 62 13.91 5.46 -1.90
C ALA A 62 14.86 5.92 -3.01
N VAL A 63 14.31 6.63 -4.01
CA VAL A 63 15.05 7.14 -5.17
C VAL A 63 14.79 8.64 -5.31
N HIS A 64 15.80 9.42 -5.69
CA HIS A 64 15.61 10.84 -5.96
C HIS A 64 14.83 11.05 -7.27
N ASN A 65 13.99 12.09 -7.29
CA ASN A 65 13.28 12.45 -8.52
C ASN A 65 14.28 12.85 -9.62
N GLY A 66 14.18 12.21 -10.79
CA GLY A 66 15.10 12.41 -11.92
C GLY A 66 16.29 11.46 -11.98
N ASP A 67 16.48 10.59 -10.99
CA ASP A 67 17.49 9.52 -11.06
C ASP A 67 16.98 8.37 -11.93
N ASN A 68 17.59 8.21 -13.12
CA ASN A 68 17.21 7.14 -14.06
C ASN A 68 18.03 5.85 -13.89
N TYR A 69 18.85 5.74 -12.82
CA TYR A 69 19.76 4.61 -12.62
C TYR A 69 19.04 3.32 -12.16
N SER A 70 17.88 3.45 -11.52
CA SER A 70 17.10 2.31 -11.02
C SER A 70 15.60 2.59 -11.08
N VAL A 71 14.83 1.62 -11.56
CA VAL A 71 13.36 1.67 -11.49
C VAL A 71 12.92 1.52 -10.03
N PRO A 72 12.02 2.38 -9.52
CA PRO A 72 11.50 2.28 -8.17
C PRO A 72 10.89 0.90 -7.89
N VAL A 73 11.23 0.33 -6.74
CA VAL A 73 10.65 -0.93 -6.28
C VAL A 73 9.38 -0.62 -5.50
N THR A 74 8.23 -0.99 -6.07
CA THR A 74 6.93 -0.85 -5.43
C THR A 74 6.24 -2.20 -5.28
N PRO A 75 5.54 -2.47 -4.15
CA PRO A 75 4.68 -3.64 -4.04
C PRO A 75 3.67 -3.66 -5.17
N LEU A 76 3.43 -4.83 -5.77
CA LEU A 76 2.66 -4.92 -7.00
C LEU A 76 1.24 -4.35 -6.85
N ALA A 77 0.55 -4.62 -5.75
CA ALA A 77 -0.79 -4.08 -5.46
C ALA A 77 -0.85 -2.55 -5.31
N LEU A 78 0.30 -1.89 -5.15
CA LEU A 78 0.44 -0.44 -5.04
C LEU A 78 1.12 0.18 -6.28
N MET A 79 1.50 -0.64 -7.26
CA MET A 79 2.29 -0.20 -8.41
C MET A 79 1.47 0.70 -9.33
N ALA A 80 2.01 1.88 -9.63
CA ALA A 80 1.38 2.83 -10.52
C ALA A 80 1.39 2.35 -11.99
N PRO A 81 0.40 2.74 -12.82
CA PRO A 81 0.26 2.30 -14.21
C PRO A 81 1.52 2.55 -15.06
N GLU A 82 2.19 3.68 -14.87
CA GLU A 82 3.39 4.07 -15.61
C GLU A 82 4.57 3.11 -15.39
N LEU A 83 4.67 2.47 -14.21
CA LEU A 83 5.69 1.46 -13.93
C LEU A 83 5.38 0.12 -14.60
N LEU A 84 4.10 -0.19 -14.84
CA LEU A 84 3.69 -1.40 -15.57
C LEU A 84 3.97 -1.27 -17.06
N ASP A 85 3.82 -0.06 -17.60
CA ASP A 85 4.03 0.26 -19.01
C ASP A 85 5.48 0.66 -19.34
N ASN A 86 6.39 0.61 -18.36
CA ASN A 86 7.78 1.08 -18.47
C ASN A 86 7.88 2.50 -19.03
N LEU A 87 6.94 3.37 -18.65
CA LEU A 87 6.92 4.78 -19.02
C LEU A 87 7.80 5.59 -18.07
N SER A 88 8.02 6.86 -18.42
CA SER A 88 8.64 7.80 -17.50
C SER A 88 7.81 7.93 -16.23
N TRP A 89 8.49 7.95 -15.09
CA TRP A 89 7.89 8.05 -13.77
C TRP A 89 8.53 9.21 -13.01
N ASP A 90 7.81 9.70 -12.00
CA ASP A 90 8.26 10.71 -11.05
C ASP A 90 7.60 10.42 -9.68
N PHE A 91 7.69 11.38 -8.75
CA PHE A 91 7.08 11.28 -7.42
C PHE A 91 5.54 11.07 -7.42
N LYS A 92 4.84 11.21 -8.56
CA LYS A 92 3.39 10.94 -8.66
C LYS A 92 3.06 9.45 -8.52
N LEU A 93 4.02 8.54 -8.64
CA LEU A 93 3.82 7.13 -8.33
C LEU A 93 3.49 6.92 -6.83
N ASP A 94 4.02 7.78 -5.96
CA ASP A 94 3.72 7.73 -4.52
C ASP A 94 2.31 8.25 -4.23
N VAL A 95 1.79 9.19 -5.03
CA VAL A 95 0.41 9.66 -4.95
C VAL A 95 -0.57 8.51 -5.27
N TRP A 96 -0.28 7.73 -6.32
CA TRP A 96 -1.06 6.54 -6.66
C TRP A 96 -1.03 5.50 -5.54
N SER A 97 0.17 5.20 -5.04
CA SER A 97 0.38 4.24 -3.95
C SER A 97 -0.39 4.65 -2.68
N LEU A 98 -0.37 5.95 -2.34
CA LEU A 98 -1.13 6.51 -1.24
C LEU A 98 -2.65 6.35 -1.45
N GLY A 99 -3.17 6.60 -2.66
CA GLY A 99 -4.58 6.38 -2.97
C GLY A 99 -5.01 4.92 -2.76
N CYS A 100 -4.18 3.97 -3.18
CA CYS A 100 -4.42 2.55 -2.94
C CYS A 100 -4.42 2.19 -1.44
N LEU A 101 -3.46 2.74 -0.68
CA LEU A 101 -3.36 2.53 0.77
C LEU A 101 -4.55 3.14 1.53
N LEU A 102 -4.96 4.36 1.18
CA LEU A 102 -6.10 5.03 1.81
C LEU A 102 -7.42 4.32 1.52
N PHE A 103 -7.61 3.81 0.30
CA PHE A 103 -8.72 2.91 0.00
C PHE A 103 -8.70 1.72 0.96
N GLN A 104 -7.55 1.04 1.08
CA GLN A 104 -7.43 -0.14 1.92
C GLN A 104 -7.66 0.15 3.41
N LEU A 105 -7.21 1.30 3.90
CA LEU A 105 -7.49 1.72 5.28
C LEU A 105 -8.98 1.99 5.52
N ALA A 106 -9.68 2.56 4.54
CA ALA A 106 -11.10 2.89 4.65
C ALA A 106 -12.02 1.66 4.54
N THR A 107 -11.63 0.65 3.75
CA THR A 107 -12.46 -0.52 3.44
C THR A 107 -11.99 -1.80 4.11
N ASN A 108 -10.77 -1.82 4.66
CA ASN A 108 -10.07 -3.03 5.10
C ASN A 108 -9.82 -4.06 3.98
N GLU A 109 -9.93 -3.65 2.70
CA GLU A 109 -9.71 -4.48 1.52
C GLU A 109 -8.69 -3.83 0.59
N PRO A 110 -7.73 -4.57 0.00
CA PRO A 110 -6.84 -4.00 -1.00
C PRO A 110 -7.65 -3.56 -2.23
N LEU A 111 -7.32 -2.39 -2.79
CA LEU A 111 -7.96 -1.92 -4.02
C LEU A 111 -7.76 -2.90 -5.19
N PHE A 112 -6.55 -3.44 -5.31
CA PHE A 112 -6.19 -4.45 -6.31
C PHE A 112 -5.75 -5.74 -5.62
N ALA A 113 -6.70 -6.66 -5.44
CA ALA A 113 -6.42 -7.99 -4.94
C ALA A 113 -5.81 -8.87 -6.04
N LEU A 114 -4.52 -9.18 -5.93
CA LEU A 114 -3.80 -10.05 -6.87
C LEU A 114 -3.59 -11.43 -6.26
N THR A 115 -3.89 -12.47 -7.03
CA THR A 115 -3.62 -13.86 -6.67
C THR A 115 -2.24 -14.28 -7.19
N GLU A 116 -1.28 -14.44 -6.28
CA GLU A 116 0.13 -14.65 -6.65
C GLU A 116 0.50 -16.12 -6.93
N PHE A 117 -0.31 -17.08 -6.47
CA PHE A 117 0.05 -18.50 -6.53
C PHE A 117 0.12 -19.03 -7.97
N GLY A 118 1.32 -19.47 -8.37
CA GLY A 118 1.55 -20.14 -9.65
C GLY A 118 1.75 -19.22 -10.85
N TYR A 119 1.80 -17.90 -10.64
CA TYR A 119 2.01 -16.91 -11.69
C TYR A 119 3.43 -16.35 -11.66
N THR A 120 3.95 -16.04 -12.84
CA THR A 120 5.17 -15.27 -13.02
C THR A 120 4.93 -13.78 -12.73
N SER A 121 5.99 -13.03 -12.41
CA SER A 121 5.91 -11.57 -12.24
C SER A 121 5.25 -10.87 -13.44
N ASP A 122 5.57 -11.29 -14.66
CA ASP A 122 5.02 -10.67 -15.88
C ASP A 122 3.53 -10.97 -16.07
N GLU A 123 3.08 -12.16 -15.67
CA GLU A 123 1.65 -12.50 -15.66
C GLU A 123 0.87 -11.67 -14.66
N LEU A 124 1.42 -11.48 -13.46
CA LEU A 124 0.81 -10.66 -12.43
C LEU A 124 0.74 -9.18 -12.85
N LYS A 125 1.83 -8.64 -13.43
CA LYS A 125 1.84 -7.27 -13.97
C LYS A 125 0.80 -7.09 -15.09
N ARG A 126 0.67 -8.07 -16.00
CA ARG A 126 -0.36 -8.04 -17.05
C ARG A 126 -1.78 -8.09 -16.48
N SER A 127 -2.00 -8.94 -15.48
CA SER A 127 -3.29 -9.04 -14.78
C SER A 127 -3.66 -7.71 -14.12
N LEU A 128 -2.75 -7.15 -13.32
CA LEU A 128 -2.92 -5.86 -12.66
C LEU A 128 -3.22 -4.76 -13.68
N ARG A 129 -2.45 -4.69 -14.77
CA ARG A 129 -2.68 -3.72 -15.85
C ARG A 129 -4.11 -3.80 -16.40
N SER A 130 -4.62 -5.00 -16.64
CA SER A 130 -5.99 -5.18 -17.12
C SER A 130 -7.02 -4.72 -16.09
N VAL A 131 -6.80 -5.02 -14.81
CA VAL A 131 -7.71 -4.61 -13.73
C VAL A 131 -7.74 -3.08 -13.61
N ILE A 132 -6.57 -2.43 -13.62
CA ILE A 132 -6.45 -0.97 -13.57
C ILE A 132 -7.18 -0.32 -14.74
N LEU A 133 -6.96 -0.79 -15.97
CA LEU A 133 -7.58 -0.22 -17.16
C LEU A 133 -9.11 -0.31 -17.11
N ASN A 134 -9.64 -1.47 -16.69
CA ASN A 134 -11.08 -1.65 -16.54
C ASN A 134 -11.64 -0.76 -15.43
N PHE A 135 -10.93 -0.67 -14.31
CA PHE A 135 -11.33 0.14 -13.16
C PHE A 135 -11.35 1.64 -13.49
N VAL A 136 -10.26 2.18 -14.04
CA VAL A 136 -10.18 3.60 -14.42
C VAL A 136 -11.15 3.89 -15.58
N GLY A 137 -11.25 2.98 -16.55
CA GLY A 137 -12.17 3.12 -17.69
C GLY A 137 -13.65 3.12 -17.31
N ALA A 138 -14.01 2.50 -16.17
CA ALA A 138 -15.38 2.57 -15.64
C ALA A 138 -15.74 3.95 -15.08
N GLY A 139 -14.73 4.79 -14.80
CA GLY A 139 -14.91 6.18 -14.40
C GLY A 139 -15.29 6.39 -12.93
N ARG A 140 -15.38 7.67 -12.55
CA ARG A 140 -15.56 8.11 -11.17
C ARG A 140 -16.87 7.60 -10.54
N ASP A 141 -17.96 7.59 -11.29
CA ASP A 141 -19.27 7.21 -10.76
C ASP A 141 -19.28 5.73 -10.35
N GLN A 142 -18.72 4.86 -11.20
CA GLN A 142 -18.60 3.44 -10.87
C GLN A 142 -17.62 3.22 -9.71
N PHE A 143 -16.55 3.99 -9.64
CA PHE A 143 -15.65 3.96 -8.48
C PHE A 143 -16.36 4.36 -7.19
N ALA A 144 -17.18 5.42 -7.21
CA ALA A 144 -17.94 5.87 -6.05
C ALA A 144 -18.89 4.78 -5.52
N VAL A 145 -19.57 4.07 -6.44
CA VAL A 145 -20.40 2.90 -6.08
C VAL A 145 -19.54 1.79 -5.47
N TYR A 146 -18.44 1.42 -6.14
CA TYR A 146 -17.52 0.36 -5.70
C TYR A 146 -16.95 0.63 -4.30
N LEU A 147 -16.57 1.88 -4.02
CA LEU A 147 -16.11 2.33 -2.71
C LEU A 147 -17.26 2.30 -1.69
N GLY A 148 -18.42 2.87 -2.04
CA GLY A 148 -19.58 2.97 -1.15
C GLY A 148 -20.08 1.63 -0.64
N GLU A 149 -20.04 0.58 -1.45
CA GLU A 149 -20.42 -0.79 -1.07
C GLU A 149 -19.49 -1.43 0.00
N ARG A 150 -18.27 -0.89 0.15
CA ARG A 150 -17.22 -1.43 1.04
C ARG A 150 -16.96 -0.58 2.27
N LEU A 151 -17.49 0.64 2.29
CA LEU A 151 -17.34 1.52 3.43
C LEU A 151 -18.19 1.05 4.63
N PRO A 152 -17.76 1.34 5.86
CA PRO A 152 -18.56 1.03 7.04
C PRO A 152 -19.97 1.65 6.97
N PRO A 153 -21.02 0.98 7.49
CA PRO A 153 -22.40 1.50 7.40
C PRO A 153 -22.61 2.90 8.00
N HIS A 154 -21.75 3.29 8.94
CA HIS A 154 -21.79 4.58 9.63
C HIS A 154 -20.84 5.63 9.03
N PHE A 155 -20.21 5.35 7.88
CA PHE A 155 -19.29 6.30 7.23
C PHE A 155 -19.99 7.59 6.78
N GLY A 156 -21.24 7.47 6.33
CA GLY A 156 -22.09 8.59 5.90
C GLY A 156 -21.92 8.96 4.43
N ALA A 157 -23.02 9.23 3.73
CA ALA A 157 -23.03 9.46 2.29
C ALA A 157 -22.19 10.68 1.84
N ASN A 158 -22.24 11.77 2.61
CA ASN A 158 -21.44 12.97 2.33
C ASN A 158 -19.93 12.70 2.45
N ASN A 159 -19.51 11.97 3.49
CA ASN A 159 -18.12 11.60 3.68
C ASN A 159 -17.66 10.62 2.61
N ALA A 160 -18.52 9.67 2.21
CA ALA A 160 -18.23 8.72 1.15
C ALA A 160 -18.00 9.44 -0.19
N ASP A 161 -18.82 10.44 -0.54
CA ASP A 161 -18.62 11.24 -1.75
C ASP A 161 -17.32 12.06 -1.70
N LYS A 162 -17.03 12.70 -0.56
CA LYS A 162 -15.77 13.43 -0.35
C LYS A 162 -14.55 12.51 -0.46
N LEU A 163 -14.59 11.33 0.18
CA LEU A 163 -13.52 10.34 0.09
C LEU A 163 -13.37 9.82 -1.34
N SER A 164 -14.49 9.54 -2.02
CA SER A 164 -14.47 9.13 -3.43
C SER A 164 -13.79 10.17 -4.30
N SER A 165 -14.16 11.45 -4.18
CA SER A 165 -13.49 12.55 -4.88
C SER A 165 -11.98 12.60 -4.58
N PHE A 166 -11.63 12.44 -3.30
CA PHE A 166 -10.24 12.50 -2.83
C PHE A 166 -9.38 11.37 -3.38
N LEU A 167 -9.86 10.13 -3.29
CA LEU A 167 -9.16 8.96 -3.81
C LEU A 167 -9.10 9.02 -5.34
N TRP A 168 -10.18 9.44 -5.99
CA TRP A 168 -10.21 9.54 -7.45
C TRP A 168 -9.15 10.52 -7.95
N SER A 169 -8.93 11.65 -7.28
CA SER A 169 -7.89 12.60 -7.70
C SER A 169 -6.46 12.04 -7.58
N MET A 170 -6.25 10.95 -6.84
CA MET A 170 -4.97 10.22 -6.78
C MET A 170 -4.89 9.08 -7.80
N LEU A 171 -6.02 8.42 -8.09
CA LEU A 171 -6.12 7.18 -8.88
C LEU A 171 -6.32 7.44 -10.38
N GLN A 172 -5.60 8.41 -10.93
CA GLN A 172 -5.63 8.71 -12.38
C GLN A 172 -4.58 7.90 -13.15
N GLN A 173 -4.95 7.42 -14.34
CA GLN A 173 -4.05 6.64 -15.19
C GLN A 173 -2.85 7.48 -15.64
N ASN A 174 -3.09 8.71 -16.07
CA ASN A 174 -2.04 9.65 -16.42
C ASN A 174 -1.53 10.36 -15.14
N PRO A 175 -0.23 10.29 -14.83
CA PRO A 175 0.34 10.93 -13.63
C PRO A 175 0.09 12.44 -13.53
N GLN A 176 -0.01 13.12 -14.69
CA GLN A 176 -0.24 14.57 -14.74
C GLN A 176 -1.65 14.97 -14.31
N ASP A 177 -2.61 14.07 -14.43
CA ASP A 177 -4.00 14.31 -14.01
C ASP A 177 -4.20 14.05 -12.51
N ARG A 178 -3.21 13.45 -11.82
CA ARG A 178 -3.25 13.26 -10.37
C ARG A 178 -3.05 14.59 -9.66
N SER A 179 -3.74 14.83 -8.55
CA SER A 179 -3.47 15.98 -7.67
C SER A 179 -2.02 15.96 -7.15
N SER A 180 -1.45 17.12 -6.82
CA SER A 180 -0.20 17.15 -6.07
C SER A 180 -0.46 16.87 -4.58
N MET A 181 0.55 16.39 -3.84
CA MET A 181 0.40 16.21 -2.39
C MET A 181 0.00 17.52 -1.69
N SER A 182 0.52 18.66 -2.16
CA SER A 182 0.14 19.97 -1.64
C SER A 182 -1.34 20.29 -1.86
N ASP A 183 -1.89 19.98 -3.03
CA ASP A 183 -3.31 20.22 -3.31
C ASP A 183 -4.21 19.29 -2.48
N LEU A 184 -3.76 18.05 -2.28
CA LEU A 184 -4.48 17.05 -1.49
C LEU A 184 -4.67 17.51 -0.04
N LEU A 185 -3.71 18.23 0.55
CA LEU A 185 -3.82 18.78 1.91
C LEU A 185 -4.99 19.75 2.09
N PHE A 186 -5.46 20.38 1.00
CA PHE A 186 -6.58 21.31 1.02
C PHE A 186 -7.89 20.70 0.48
N HIS A 187 -7.87 19.40 0.15
CA HIS A 187 -9.06 18.73 -0.40
C HIS A 187 -10.21 18.72 0.62
N PRO A 188 -11.48 18.93 0.22
CA PRO A 188 -12.64 18.98 1.13
C PRO A 188 -12.88 17.76 2.04
N PHE A 189 -12.17 16.66 1.79
CA PHE A 189 -12.19 15.47 2.64
C PHE A 189 -11.32 15.63 3.90
N LEU A 190 -10.23 16.38 3.80
CA LEU A 190 -9.34 16.70 4.93
C LEU A 190 -9.65 18.05 5.57
N SER A 191 -10.37 18.90 4.85
CA SER A 191 -10.79 20.24 5.29
C SER A 191 -12.16 20.17 5.98
N GLU A 192 -12.21 19.70 7.22
CA GLU A 192 -13.33 19.86 8.16
C GLU A 192 -12.86 20.34 9.52
#